data_AF-A0A151EPF3-F1
#
_entry.id   AF-A0A151EPF3-F1
#
_cell.length_a   1.000
_cell.length_b   1.000
_cell.length_c   1.000
_cell.angle_alpha   90.00
_cell.angle_beta   90.00
_cell.angle_gamma   90.00
#
_symmetry.space_group_name_H-M   'P 1'
#
loop_
_entity.id
_entity.type
_entity.pdbx_description
1 polymer ?
#
loop_
_entity_poly.entity_id
_entity_poly.type
_entity_poly.pdbx_seq_one_letter_code
_entity_poly.pdbx_strand_id
1 'polypeptide(L)'
;MPRKVPTFGLFIALLIVFLAVYFTTRVESLMWKFIILFAAVFFIASAFMGLVYENRIASQIIKAGYIDQYISSHGVGTQKTFKKFVQQLRKEGYKINPGVEKILWEEIKKKTGYYQNSV
;
A
#
# COMPACT_ATOMS: atom_id res chain seq x y z
N MET A 1 -4.33 16.76 -3.16
CA MET A 1 -4.97 15.83 -4.12
C MET A 1 -5.48 14.63 -3.36
N PRO A 2 -6.75 14.22 -3.52
CA PRO A 2 -7.30 13.06 -2.82
C PRO A 2 -6.52 11.81 -3.25
N ARG A 3 -6.01 11.05 -2.27
CA ARG A 3 -5.30 9.79 -2.52
C ARG A 3 -6.24 8.86 -3.28
N LYS A 4 -5.84 8.43 -4.49
CA LYS A 4 -6.54 7.38 -5.23
C LYS A 4 -6.55 6.14 -4.34
N VAL A 5 -7.73 5.81 -3.80
CA VAL A 5 -7.97 4.48 -3.24
C VAL A 5 -7.54 3.49 -4.32
N PRO A 6 -6.76 2.44 -4.02
CA PRO A 6 -6.39 1.46 -5.04
C PRO A 6 -7.67 0.86 -5.59
N THR A 7 -8.12 1.35 -6.75
CA THR A 7 -9.44 1.02 -7.34
C THR A 7 -9.55 -0.49 -7.55
N PHE A 8 -8.45 -1.12 -7.96
CA PHE A 8 -8.35 -2.57 -8.05
C PHE A 8 -8.61 -3.31 -6.74
N GLY A 9 -8.10 -2.80 -5.61
CA GLY A 9 -8.37 -3.39 -4.28
C GLY A 9 -9.83 -3.26 -3.87
N LEU A 10 -10.47 -2.14 -4.22
CA LEU A 10 -11.90 -1.94 -4.01
C LEU A 10 -12.75 -2.91 -4.85
N PHE A 11 -12.41 -3.11 -6.13
CA PHE A 11 -13.09 -4.06 -7.01
C PHE A 11 -12.97 -5.50 -6.49
N ILE A 12 -11.79 -5.90 -6.04
CA ILE A 12 -11.57 -7.24 -5.45
C ILE A 12 -12.40 -7.39 -4.17
N ALA A 13 -12.41 -6.37 -3.29
CA ALA A 13 -13.21 -6.40 -2.07
C ALA A 13 -14.72 -6.55 -2.39
N LEU A 14 -15.22 -5.80 -3.37
CA LEU A 14 -16.61 -5.92 -3.83
C LEU A 14 -16.90 -7.35 -4.35
N LEU A 15 -16.01 -7.89 -5.18
CA LEU A 15 -16.17 -9.25 -5.72
C LEU A 15 -16.20 -10.31 -4.60
N ILE A 16 -15.35 -10.17 -3.58
CA ILE A 16 -15.34 -11.06 -2.41
C ILE A 16 -16.66 -10.98 -1.64
N VAL A 17 -17.21 -9.77 -1.44
CA VAL A 17 -18.52 -9.59 -0.80
C VAL A 17 -19.62 -10.24 -1.63
N PHE A 18 -19.65 -10.02 -2.94
CA PHE A 18 -20.63 -10.63 -3.83
C PHE A 18 -20.57 -12.16 -3.80
N LEU A 19 -19.36 -12.73 -3.84
CA LEU A 19 -19.16 -14.17 -3.70
C LEU A 19 -19.64 -14.69 -2.34
N ALA A 20 -19.27 -14.02 -1.25
CA ALA A 20 -19.69 -14.42 0.09
C ALA A 20 -21.22 -14.42 0.23
N VAL A 21 -21.88 -13.37 -0.26
CA VAL A 21 -23.34 -13.27 -0.30
C VAL A 21 -23.93 -14.39 -1.17
N TYR A 22 -23.37 -14.64 -2.35
CA TYR A 22 -23.82 -15.75 -3.22
C TYR A 22 -23.69 -17.11 -2.52
N PHE A 23 -22.59 -17.38 -1.81
CA PHE A 23 -22.45 -18.62 -1.04
C PHE A 23 -23.45 -18.70 0.11
N THR A 24 -23.76 -17.58 0.78
CA THR A 24 -24.76 -17.59 1.86
C THR A 24 -26.18 -17.91 1.40
N THR A 25 -26.54 -17.66 0.13
CA THR A 25 -27.86 -18.04 -0.40
C THR A 25 -27.98 -19.54 -0.67
N ARG A 26 -26.84 -20.24 -0.79
CA ARG A 26 -26.76 -21.70 -1.04
C ARG A 26 -26.69 -22.53 0.25
N VAL A 27 -26.64 -21.88 1.40
CA VAL A 27 -26.47 -22.52 2.72
C VAL A 27 -27.70 -22.26 3.56
N GLU A 28 -28.24 -23.28 4.22
CA GLU A 28 -29.44 -23.12 5.06
C GLU A 28 -29.09 -22.69 6.49
N SER A 29 -28.03 -23.27 7.06
CA SER A 29 -27.60 -23.03 8.44
C SER A 29 -27.15 -21.59 8.67
N LEU A 30 -27.78 -20.95 9.67
CA LEU A 30 -27.45 -19.59 10.11
C LEU A 30 -25.98 -19.47 10.56
N MET A 31 -25.46 -20.48 11.24
CA MET A 31 -24.08 -20.51 11.74
C MET A 31 -23.09 -20.45 10.58
N TRP A 32 -23.31 -21.23 9.52
CA TRP A 32 -22.44 -21.23 8.35
C TRP A 32 -22.50 -19.93 7.56
N LYS A 33 -23.68 -19.31 7.44
CA LYS A 33 -23.81 -17.96 6.84
C LYS A 33 -22.98 -16.93 7.59
N PHE A 34 -23.03 -16.95 8.92
CA PHE A 34 -22.22 -16.06 9.75
C PHE A 34 -20.72 -16.27 9.51
N ILE A 35 -20.25 -17.52 9.50
CA ILE A 35 -18.83 -17.83 9.29
C ILE A 35 -18.36 -17.34 7.91
N ILE A 36 -19.14 -17.57 6.85
CA ILE A 36 -18.79 -17.15 5.49
C ILE A 36 -18.67 -15.62 5.40
N LEU A 37 -19.66 -14.89 5.93
CA LEU A 37 -19.64 -13.43 5.91
C LEU A 37 -18.53 -12.87 6.80
N PHE A 38 -18.34 -13.44 7.98
CA PHE A 38 -17.27 -13.03 8.89
C PHE A 38 -15.90 -13.24 8.26
N ALA A 39 -15.65 -14.39 7.64
CA ALA A 39 -14.39 -14.68 6.96
C ALA A 39 -14.14 -13.70 5.81
N ALA A 40 -15.17 -13.38 5.02
CA ALA A 40 -15.06 -12.42 3.93
C ALA A 40 -14.70 -11.01 4.45
N VAL A 41 -15.41 -10.53 5.47
CA VAL A 41 -15.14 -9.22 6.09
C VAL A 41 -13.76 -9.20 6.74
N PHE A 42 -13.38 -10.25 7.44
CA PHE A 42 -12.08 -10.37 8.09
C PHE A 42 -10.92 -10.30 7.07
N PHE A 43 -11.07 -11.01 5.94
CA PHE A 43 -10.07 -11.00 4.88
C PHE A 43 -9.92 -9.59 4.27
N ILE A 44 -11.04 -8.93 3.98
CA ILE A 44 -11.07 -7.57 3.44
C ILE A 44 -10.40 -6.60 4.43
N ALA A 45 -10.82 -6.64 5.70
CA ALA A 45 -10.27 -5.77 6.75
C ALA A 45 -8.75 -5.95 6.91
N SER A 46 -8.28 -7.20 6.90
CA SER A 46 -6.85 -7.52 6.99
C SER A 46 -6.04 -6.93 5.83
N ALA A 47 -6.56 -7.04 4.59
CA ALA A 47 -5.93 -6.48 3.42
C ALA A 47 -5.83 -4.94 3.49
N PHE A 48 -6.92 -4.26 3.89
CA PHE A 48 -6.91 -2.81 4.08
C PHE A 48 -5.99 -2.37 5.22
N MET A 49 -5.91 -3.13 6.31
CA MET A 49 -5.04 -2.82 7.43
C MET A 49 -3.56 -2.86 7.05
N GLY A 50 -3.17 -3.81 6.18
CA GLY A 50 -1.85 -3.85 5.56
C GLY A 50 -1.51 -2.56 4.82
N LEU A 51 -2.43 -2.05 3.99
CA LEU A 51 -2.26 -0.78 3.27
C LEU A 51 -2.12 0.42 4.22
N VAL A 52 -2.87 0.45 5.32
CA VAL A 52 -2.75 1.51 6.33
C VAL A 52 -1.37 1.47 6.98
N TYR A 53 -0.88 0.28 7.30
CA TYR A 53 0.43 0.10 7.92
C TYR A 53 1.57 0.56 6.99
N GLU A 54 1.52 0.18 5.72
CA GLU A 54 2.48 0.62 4.71
C GLU A 54 2.51 2.15 4.58
N ASN A 55 1.34 2.78 4.50
CA ASN A 55 1.23 4.24 4.44
C ASN A 55 1.77 4.93 5.70
N ARG A 56 1.60 4.31 6.87
CA ARG A 56 2.13 4.84 8.13
C ARG A 56 3.66 4.84 8.12
N ILE A 57 4.28 3.73 7.74
CA ILE A 57 5.75 3.62 7.66
C ILE A 57 6.29 4.62 6.64
N ALA A 58 5.71 4.66 5.43
CA ALA A 58 6.12 5.61 4.41
C ALA A 58 5.98 7.05 4.90
N SER A 59 4.88 7.39 5.58
CA SER A 59 4.69 8.73 6.15
C SER A 59 5.69 9.06 7.24
N GLN A 60 6.14 8.10 8.05
CA GLN A 60 7.18 8.32 9.06
C GLN A 60 8.51 8.64 8.39
N ILE A 61 8.90 7.86 7.39
CA ILE A 61 10.13 8.06 6.61
C ILE A 61 10.12 9.42 5.90
N ILE A 62 8.99 9.80 5.30
CA ILE A 62 8.83 11.11 4.66
C ILE A 62 8.95 12.24 5.69
N LYS A 63 8.26 12.15 6.83
CA LYS A 63 8.30 13.19 7.88
C LYS A 63 9.66 13.33 8.54
N ALA A 64 10.42 12.24 8.63
CA ALA A 64 11.78 12.24 9.15
C ALA A 64 12.80 12.84 8.16
N GLY A 65 12.38 13.22 6.95
CA GLY A 65 13.23 13.94 6.00
C GLY A 65 14.14 13.06 5.15
N TYR A 66 14.09 11.74 5.29
CA TYR A 66 14.93 10.81 4.51
C TYR A 66 14.76 10.95 3.00
N ILE A 67 13.54 11.23 2.55
CA ILE A 67 13.25 11.42 1.13
C ILE A 67 13.87 12.73 0.63
N ASP A 68 13.81 13.79 1.42
CA ASP A 68 14.41 15.09 1.06
C ASP A 68 15.94 14.99 1.04
N GLN A 69 16.53 14.26 2.00
CA GLN A 69 17.96 13.97 2.02
C GLN A 69 18.40 13.13 0.82
N TYR A 70 17.63 12.10 0.46
CA TYR A 70 17.88 11.29 -0.73
C TYR A 70 17.87 12.14 -1.99
N ILE A 71 16.85 12.98 -2.17
CA ILE A 71 16.69 13.86 -3.34
C ILE A 71 17.82 14.89 -3.39
N SER A 72 18.19 15.51 -2.29
CA SER A 72 19.29 16.48 -2.26
C SER A 72 20.63 15.85 -2.67
N SER A 73 20.80 14.55 -2.42
CA SER A 73 22.06 13.84 -2.72
C SER A 73 22.08 13.20 -4.11
N HIS A 74 20.92 12.79 -4.64
CA HIS A 74 20.83 11.94 -5.84
C HIS A 74 19.81 12.41 -6.88
N GLY A 75 19.03 13.47 -6.60
CA GLY A 75 17.87 13.85 -7.41
C GLY A 75 16.81 12.76 -7.44
N VAL A 76 16.33 12.38 -8.62
CA VAL A 76 15.44 11.21 -8.83
C VAL A 76 16.20 9.91 -8.56
N GLY A 77 17.50 9.90 -8.83
CA GLY A 77 18.36 8.73 -8.74
C GLY A 77 18.05 7.63 -9.77
N THR A 78 18.76 6.51 -9.64
CA THR A 78 18.55 5.27 -10.40
C THR A 78 17.95 4.18 -9.51
N GLN A 79 17.39 3.13 -10.11
CA GLN A 79 16.88 1.97 -9.37
C GLN A 79 17.94 1.37 -8.42
N LYS A 80 19.23 1.38 -8.82
CA LYS A 80 20.34 0.91 -7.98
C LYS A 80 20.54 1.78 -6.75
N THR A 81 20.53 3.10 -6.91
CA THR A 81 20.66 4.04 -5.78
C THR A 81 19.45 4.00 -4.86
N PHE A 82 18.25 3.84 -5.41
CA PHE A 82 17.02 3.70 -4.62
C PHE A 82 17.03 2.41 -3.79
N LYS A 83 17.46 1.28 -4.37
CA LYS A 83 17.63 0.03 -3.61
C LYS A 83 18.63 0.17 -2.46
N LYS A 84 19.73 0.90 -2.65
CA LYS A 84 20.68 1.18 -1.57
C LYS A 84 20.05 2.03 -0.46
N PHE A 85 19.30 3.07 -0.82
CA PHE A 85 18.54 3.88 0.12
C PHE A 85 17.55 3.05 0.95
N VAL A 86 16.77 2.19 0.29
CA VAL A 86 15.86 1.26 0.97
C VAL A 86 16.61 0.32 1.91
N GLN A 87 17.76 -0.21 1.50
CA GLN A 87 18.58 -1.06 2.36
C GLN A 87 19.11 -0.31 3.60
N GLN A 88 19.46 0.97 3.47
CA GLN A 88 19.85 1.80 4.61
C GLN A 88 18.70 1.97 5.59
N LEU A 89 17.51 2.34 5.10
CA LEU A 89 16.33 2.46 5.96
C LEU A 89 15.98 1.14 6.67
N ARG A 90 16.15 0.00 5.99
CA ARG A 90 15.97 -1.33 6.65
C ARG A 90 16.99 -1.55 7.76
N LYS A 91 18.25 -1.13 7.58
CA LYS A 91 19.29 -1.21 8.63
C LYS A 91 18.98 -0.29 9.82
N GLU A 92 18.32 0.83 9.57
CA GLU A 92 17.86 1.76 10.60
C GLU A 92 16.60 1.27 11.34
N GLY A 93 16.07 0.10 10.97
CA GLY A 93 14.96 -0.57 11.66
C GLY A 93 13.59 -0.40 11.01
N TYR A 94 13.50 0.28 9.86
CA TYR A 94 12.22 0.39 9.15
C TYR A 94 11.82 -0.92 8.47
N LYS A 95 10.60 -1.39 8.74
CA LYS A 95 10.02 -2.56 8.07
C LYS A 95 9.51 -2.21 6.67
N ILE A 96 10.42 -2.15 5.71
CA ILE A 96 10.09 -1.79 4.33
C ILE A 96 9.74 -3.03 3.52
N ASN A 97 8.48 -3.14 3.12
CA ASN A 97 7.98 -4.12 2.16
C ASN A 97 7.82 -3.49 0.75
N PRO A 98 7.48 -4.27 -0.30
CA PRO A 98 7.33 -3.74 -1.65
C PRO A 98 6.30 -2.60 -1.79
N GLY A 99 5.24 -2.62 -0.97
CA GLY A 99 4.24 -1.55 -0.95
C GLY A 99 4.82 -0.23 -0.45
N VAL A 100 5.57 -0.26 0.67
CA VAL A 100 6.30 0.91 1.18
C VAL A 100 7.32 1.40 0.17
N GLU A 101 8.11 0.52 -0.46
CA GLU A 101 9.08 0.92 -1.49
C GLU A 101 8.42 1.69 -2.63
N LYS A 102 7.27 1.20 -3.11
CA LYS A 102 6.51 1.87 -4.16
C LYS A 102 6.07 3.26 -3.73
N ILE A 103 5.53 3.41 -2.52
CA ILE A 103 5.10 4.73 -2.00
C ILE A 103 6.29 5.69 -1.90
N LEU A 104 7.43 5.24 -1.38
CA LEU A 104 8.63 6.08 -1.27
C LEU A 104 9.15 6.51 -2.66
N TRP A 105 9.15 5.60 -3.63
CA TRP A 105 9.58 5.89 -4.99
C TRP A 105 8.65 6.88 -5.70
N GLU A 106 7.35 6.74 -5.53
CA GLU A 106 6.35 7.69 -6.06
C GLU A 106 6.52 9.07 -5.42
N GLU A 107 6.78 9.14 -4.12
CA GLU A 107 7.01 10.42 -3.43
C GLU A 107 8.29 11.11 -3.92
N ILE A 108 9.38 10.36 -4.15
CA ILE A 108 10.62 10.90 -4.76
C ILE A 108 10.31 11.50 -6.14
N LYS A 109 9.65 10.75 -7.02
CA LYS A 109 9.28 11.22 -8.37
C LYS A 109 8.40 12.46 -8.34
N LYS A 110 7.46 12.51 -7.39
CA LYS A 110 6.55 13.64 -7.21
C LYS A 110 7.29 14.90 -6.74
N LYS A 111 8.18 14.78 -5.75
CA LYS A 111 8.97 15.91 -5.22
C LYS A 111 10.01 16.43 -6.20
N THR A 112 10.52 15.56 -7.08
CA THR A 112 11.50 15.93 -8.12
C THR A 112 10.87 16.45 -9.42
N GLY A 113 9.53 16.50 -9.52
CA GLY A 113 8.85 16.96 -10.73
C GLY A 113 8.96 16.01 -11.93
N TYR A 114 9.35 14.74 -11.72
CA TYR A 114 9.56 13.78 -12.81
C TYR A 114 8.29 13.53 -13.68
N TYR A 115 7.10 13.80 -13.12
CA TYR A 115 5.83 13.72 -13.84
C TYR A 115 5.48 14.96 -14.68
N GLN A 116 6.24 16.07 -14.58
CA GLN A 116 6.01 17.29 -15.38
C GLN A 116 6.73 17.27 -16.74
N ASN A 117 7.71 16.38 -16.94
CA ASN A 117 8.56 16.37 -18.15
C ASN A 117 8.15 15.31 -19.20
N SER A 118 6.96 14.73 -19.08
CA SER A 118 6.42 13.77 -20.06
C SER A 118 5.15 14.33 -20.71
N VAL A 119 5.30 15.48 -21.40
CA VAL A 119 4.35 16.02 -22.37
C VAL A 119 4.98 15.89 -23.75
#